data_AF-A0A1G1GS69-F1
#
_entry.id   AF-A0A1G1GS69-F1
#
_cell.length_a   1.000
_cell.length_b   1.000
_cell.length_c   1.000
_cell.angle_alpha   90.00
_cell.angle_beta   90.00
_cell.angle_gamma   90.00
#
_symmetry.space_group_name_H-M   'P 1'
#
loop_
_entity.id
_entity.type
_entity.pdbx_description
1 polymer ?
#
loop_
_entity_poly.entity_id
_entity_poly.type
_entity_poly.pdbx_seq_one_letter_code
_entity_poly.pdbx_strand_id
1 'polypeptide(L)'
;MKVTKEKIWTWYLPNEPKKIHHDAWKKSGGKWIVFDREDRITALVEALRLYVDAGEIVGAKSWNGDPSALNVYCLNRDGVKTKMILDRLGAGRSRVWQYDFAWHKNIRKPLDFAYSWSFKFMTILRSYGVPGTINLIRELLIPGKARRKHGGE
;
A
#
# COMPACT_ATOMS: atom_id res chain seq x y z
N MET A 1 12.24 -1.03 12.80
CA MET A 1 11.41 -0.61 11.66
C MET A 1 11.08 0.84 11.87
N LYS A 2 11.32 1.69 10.86
CA LYS A 2 10.94 3.10 10.90
C LYS A 2 9.50 3.26 10.44
N VAL A 3 8.68 3.93 11.24
CA VAL A 3 7.26 4.19 10.95
C VAL A 3 7.05 5.67 10.66
N THR A 4 6.42 5.99 9.53
CA THR A 4 6.07 7.37 9.14
C THR A 4 4.58 7.46 8.84
N LYS A 5 3.84 8.19 9.68
CA LYS A 5 2.40 8.39 9.50
C LYS A 5 2.12 9.66 8.70
N GLU A 6 1.41 9.52 7.60
CA GLU A 6 0.86 10.60 6.78
C GLU A 6 -0.65 10.70 6.97
N LYS A 7 -1.30 11.69 6.34
CA LYS A 7 -2.77 11.85 6.40
C LYS A 7 -3.50 10.58 5.98
N ILE A 8 -3.05 9.94 4.90
CA ILE A 8 -3.76 8.87 4.21
C ILE A 8 -3.06 7.50 4.41
N TRP A 9 -1.74 7.50 4.52
CA TRP A 9 -0.92 6.30 4.57
C TRP A 9 -0.09 6.27 5.84
N THR A 10 0.18 5.07 6.34
CA THR A 10 1.30 4.84 7.27
C THR A 10 2.35 3.99 6.58
N TRP A 11 3.58 4.47 6.54
CA TRP A 11 4.72 3.79 5.93
C TRP A 11 5.53 3.02 6.96
N TYR A 12 6.00 1.86 6.55
CA TYR A 12 6.81 0.93 7.34
C TYR A 12 8.08 0.61 6.55
N LEU A 13 9.19 1.18 6.97
CA LEU A 13 10.46 1.11 6.27
C LEU A 13 11.52 0.41 7.12
N PRO A 14 12.46 -0.31 6.51
CA PRO A 14 13.62 -0.83 7.23
C PRO A 14 14.40 0.34 7.88
N ASN A 15 14.97 0.09 9.06
CA ASN A 15 15.85 1.07 9.70
C ASN A 15 17.07 1.37 8.81
N GLU A 16 17.60 0.33 8.17
CA GLU A 16 18.68 0.42 7.20
C GLU A 16 18.15 0.03 5.82
N PRO A 17 17.87 1.01 4.94
CA PRO A 17 17.30 0.72 3.64
C PRO A 17 18.30 -0.03 2.76
N LYS A 18 17.86 -1.20 2.27
CA LYS A 18 18.62 -1.95 1.27
C LYS A 18 18.77 -1.10 0.01
N LYS A 19 19.98 -1.01 -0.52
CA LYS A 19 20.25 -0.25 -1.74
C LYS A 19 19.61 -0.99 -2.93
N ILE A 20 18.47 -0.47 -3.41
CA ILE A 20 17.80 -0.99 -4.60
C ILE A 20 18.06 -0.04 -5.75
N HIS A 21 18.61 -0.56 -6.84
CA HIS A 21 18.84 0.22 -8.04
C HIS A 21 17.51 0.68 -8.64
N HIS A 22 17.38 1.99 -8.82
CA HIS A 22 16.17 2.62 -9.36
C HIS A 22 15.75 2.05 -10.72
N ASP A 23 16.71 1.72 -11.59
CA ASP A 23 16.43 1.13 -12.91
C ASP A 23 15.88 -0.31 -12.80
N ALA A 24 16.33 -1.08 -11.81
CA ALA A 24 15.77 -2.38 -11.53
C ALA A 24 14.31 -2.25 -11.05
N TRP A 25 14.03 -1.25 -10.21
CA TRP A 25 12.68 -0.96 -9.73
C TRP A 25 11.75 -0.51 -10.86
N LYS A 26 12.18 0.40 -11.75
CA LYS A 26 11.37 0.81 -12.91
C LYS A 26 10.94 -0.36 -13.79
N LYS A 27 11.83 -1.34 -13.99
CA LYS A 27 11.58 -2.50 -14.86
C LYS A 27 10.72 -3.59 -14.19
N SER A 28 10.90 -3.77 -12.89
CA SER A 28 10.40 -4.98 -12.19
C SER A 28 9.87 -4.75 -10.78
N GLY A 29 9.86 -3.53 -10.27
CA GLY A 29 9.30 -3.16 -8.97
C GLY A 29 7.77 -3.25 -8.96
N GLY A 30 7.25 -3.72 -7.84
CA GLY A 30 5.82 -3.82 -7.61
C GLY A 30 5.50 -4.08 -6.16
N LYS A 31 4.25 -4.47 -5.93
CA LYS A 31 3.71 -4.68 -4.61
C LYS A 31 2.64 -5.75 -4.60
N TRP A 32 2.61 -6.50 -3.51
CA TRP A 32 1.41 -7.21 -3.10
C TRP A 32 0.50 -6.25 -2.35
N ILE A 33 -0.79 -6.26 -2.67
CA ILE A 33 -1.80 -5.44 -2.03
C ILE A 33 -2.76 -6.39 -1.33
N VAL A 34 -2.90 -6.27 -0.02
CA VAL A 34 -3.82 -7.04 0.82
C VAL A 34 -4.97 -6.12 1.22
N PHE A 35 -6.21 -6.56 1.10
CA PHE A 35 -7.39 -5.80 1.52
C PHE A 35 -8.10 -6.54 2.65
N ASP A 36 -8.29 -5.86 3.78
CA ASP A 36 -8.93 -6.43 4.97
C ASP A 36 -9.44 -5.30 5.87
N ARG A 37 -10.03 -5.63 7.01
CA ARG A 37 -10.34 -4.67 8.08
C ARG A 37 -9.07 -4.10 8.70
N GLU A 38 -9.18 -2.91 9.28
CA GLU A 38 -8.06 -2.21 9.93
C GLU A 38 -7.34 -3.05 11.00
N ASP A 39 -8.08 -3.78 11.84
CA ASP A 39 -7.51 -4.62 12.89
C ASP A 39 -6.64 -5.76 12.33
N ARG A 40 -7.12 -6.41 11.27
CA ARG A 40 -6.38 -7.46 10.54
C ARG A 40 -5.15 -6.91 9.85
N ILE A 41 -5.25 -5.74 9.22
CA ILE A 41 -4.10 -5.07 8.59
C ILE A 41 -3.06 -4.66 9.65
N THR A 42 -3.50 -4.15 10.81
CA THR A 42 -2.61 -3.76 11.90
C THR A 42 -1.86 -4.97 12.47
N ALA A 43 -2.56 -6.08 12.74
CA ALA A 43 -1.92 -7.31 13.18
C ALA A 43 -0.92 -7.86 12.14
N LEU A 44 -1.27 -7.78 10.86
CA LEU A 44 -0.39 -8.22 9.77
C LEU A 44 0.88 -7.35 9.68
N VAL A 45 0.75 -6.03 9.86
CA VAL A 45 1.90 -5.10 9.90
C VAL A 45 2.83 -5.42 11.06
N GLU A 46 2.30 -5.65 12.27
CA GLU A 46 3.11 -5.99 13.42
C GLU A 46 3.87 -7.30 13.20
N ALA A 47 3.22 -8.31 12.61
CA ALA A 47 3.87 -9.55 12.24
C ALA A 47 4.92 -9.38 11.11
N LEU A 48 4.70 -8.44 10.20
CA LEU A 48 5.63 -8.14 9.10
C LEU A 48 6.91 -7.44 9.58
N ARG A 49 6.88 -6.80 10.74
CA ARG A 49 7.99 -6.00 11.30
C ARG A 49 9.32 -6.74 11.29
N LEU A 50 9.33 -8.01 11.68
CA LEU A 50 10.56 -8.83 11.72
C LEU A 50 11.19 -8.97 10.33
N TYR A 51 10.38 -9.11 9.28
CA TYR A 51 10.85 -9.25 7.90
C TYR A 51 11.30 -7.92 7.29
N VAL A 52 10.66 -6.81 7.69
CA VAL A 52 11.10 -5.46 7.30
C VAL A 52 12.44 -5.15 7.95
N ASP A 53 12.61 -5.45 9.24
CA ASP A 53 13.84 -5.18 9.98
C ASP A 53 15.00 -6.07 9.54
N ALA A 54 14.74 -7.31 9.15
CA ALA A 54 15.72 -8.19 8.52
C ALA A 54 16.07 -7.80 7.06
N GLY A 55 15.39 -6.78 6.48
CA GLY A 55 15.59 -6.38 5.09
C GLY A 55 15.12 -7.40 4.05
N GLU A 56 14.27 -8.35 4.46
CA GLU A 56 13.62 -9.32 3.57
C GLU A 56 12.47 -8.68 2.79
N ILE A 57 11.85 -7.65 3.38
CA ILE A 57 10.84 -6.80 2.76
C ILE A 57 11.42 -5.41 2.55
N VAL A 58 11.27 -4.88 1.34
CA VAL A 58 11.80 -3.56 0.95
C VAL A 58 11.14 -2.43 1.73
N GLY A 59 9.85 -2.60 1.99
CA GLY A 59 9.03 -1.68 2.75
C GLY A 59 7.56 -2.03 2.58
N ALA A 60 6.72 -1.42 3.39
CA ALA A 60 5.27 -1.57 3.29
C ALA A 60 4.58 -0.23 3.59
N LYS A 61 3.30 -0.14 3.24
CA LYS A 61 2.42 0.93 3.72
C LYS A 61 0.98 0.47 3.87
N SER A 62 0.30 0.97 4.89
CA SER A 62 -1.12 0.72 5.13
C SER A 62 -1.96 1.97 4.89
N TRP A 63 -3.20 1.75 4.45
CA TRP A 63 -4.25 2.77 4.40
C TRP A 63 -4.77 3.03 5.82
N ASN A 64 -4.91 4.30 6.21
CA ASN A 64 -5.30 4.67 7.58
C ASN A 64 -6.81 4.58 7.86
N GLY A 65 -7.65 4.26 6.88
CA GLY A 65 -9.10 4.08 7.08
C GLY A 65 -9.51 2.61 7.25
N ASP A 66 -10.78 2.40 7.60
CA ASP A 66 -11.43 1.08 7.70
C ASP A 66 -12.62 1.00 6.72
N PRO A 67 -12.76 -0.03 5.87
CA PRO A 67 -11.79 -1.10 5.59
C PRO A 67 -10.43 -0.54 5.15
N SER A 68 -9.39 -1.34 5.32
CA SER A 68 -8.00 -0.97 5.10
C SER A 68 -7.34 -1.77 3.96
N ALA A 69 -6.11 -1.39 3.64
CA ALA A 69 -5.28 -2.07 2.68
C ALA A 69 -3.80 -1.97 3.06
N LEU A 70 -3.05 -3.07 2.91
CA LEU A 70 -1.60 -3.13 3.07
C LEU A 70 -0.92 -3.34 1.73
N ASN A 71 -0.01 -2.45 1.36
CA ASN A 71 0.89 -2.64 0.24
C ASN A 71 2.25 -3.10 0.75
N VAL A 72 2.75 -4.24 0.26
CA VAL A 72 4.08 -4.78 0.59
C VAL A 72 4.94 -4.80 -0.67
N TYR A 73 6.03 -4.04 -0.64
CA TYR A 73 6.86 -3.73 -1.80
C TYR A 73 7.98 -4.75 -1.99
N CYS A 74 8.18 -5.18 -3.24
CA CYS A 74 9.33 -6.00 -3.62
C CYS A 74 9.60 -5.92 -5.14
N LEU A 75 10.76 -6.43 -5.56
CA LEU A 75 11.01 -6.69 -6.97
C LEU A 75 10.23 -7.94 -7.43
N ASN A 76 9.93 -8.03 -8.72
CA ASN A 76 9.19 -9.14 -9.32
C ASN A 76 9.83 -10.50 -9.03
N ARG A 77 11.18 -10.56 -9.06
CA ARG A 77 11.94 -11.78 -8.74
C ARG A 77 11.73 -12.26 -7.30
N ASP A 78 11.43 -11.33 -6.39
CA ASP A 78 11.19 -11.58 -4.97
C ASP A 78 9.69 -11.75 -4.67
N GLY A 79 8.82 -11.57 -5.68
CA GLY A 79 7.37 -11.57 -5.52
C GLY A 79 6.81 -12.86 -4.93
N VAL A 80 7.36 -14.01 -5.31
CA VAL A 80 6.95 -15.31 -4.74
C VAL A 80 7.36 -15.43 -3.28
N LYS A 81 8.58 -15.04 -2.94
CA LYS A 81 9.07 -15.04 -1.55
C LYS A 81 8.22 -14.13 -0.67
N THR A 82 7.94 -12.91 -1.11
CA THR A 82 7.07 -11.97 -0.40
C THR A 82 5.66 -12.53 -0.21
N LYS A 83 5.11 -13.19 -1.24
CA LYS A 83 3.80 -13.85 -1.14
C LYS A 83 3.82 -14.96 -0.09
N MET A 84 4.87 -15.78 -0.03
CA MET A 84 5.00 -16.85 0.96
C MET A 84 5.10 -16.30 2.39
N ILE A 85 5.79 -15.18 2.59
CA ILE A 85 5.82 -14.49 3.90
C ILE A 85 4.39 -14.07 4.27
N LEU A 86 3.68 -13.39 3.37
CA LEU A 86 2.29 -12.98 3.59
C LEU A 86 1.36 -14.17 3.86
N ASP A 87 1.55 -15.30 3.19
CA ASP A 87 0.83 -16.54 3.45
C ASP A 87 1.05 -17.04 4.88
N ARG A 88 2.31 -17.10 5.32
CA ARG A 88 2.67 -17.53 6.68
C ARG A 88 2.12 -16.60 7.76
N LEU A 89 2.05 -15.31 7.46
CA LEU A 89 1.50 -14.30 8.38
C LEU A 89 -0.03 -14.22 8.36
N GLY A 90 -0.72 -15.07 7.57
CA GLY A 90 -2.18 -15.12 7.57
C GLY A 90 -2.85 -13.96 6.85
N ALA A 91 -2.21 -13.39 5.82
CA ALA A 91 -2.77 -12.32 4.97
C ALA A 91 -4.00 -12.75 4.14
N GLY A 92 -4.40 -14.02 4.22
CA GLY A 92 -5.58 -14.56 3.54
C GLY A 92 -5.45 -14.58 2.02
N ARG A 93 -6.62 -14.68 1.36
CA ARG A 93 -6.71 -14.79 -0.11
C ARG A 93 -7.00 -13.47 -0.81
N SER A 94 -7.41 -12.44 -0.08
CA SER A 94 -7.78 -11.13 -0.63
C SER A 94 -6.53 -10.28 -0.92
N ARG A 95 -5.74 -10.73 -1.90
CA ARG A 95 -4.50 -10.04 -2.29
C ARG A 95 -4.23 -10.07 -3.79
N VAL A 96 -3.52 -9.06 -4.25
CA VAL A 96 -3.23 -8.85 -5.68
C VAL A 96 -1.80 -8.39 -5.87
N TRP A 97 -1.19 -8.83 -6.96
CA TRP A 97 0.08 -8.28 -7.42
C TRP A 97 -0.12 -7.08 -8.35
N GLN A 98 0.61 -6.00 -8.13
CA GLN A 98 0.60 -4.82 -9.01
C GLN A 98 2.01 -4.30 -9.26
N TYR A 99 2.35 -4.02 -10.52
CA TYR A 99 3.57 -3.32 -10.88
C TYR A 99 3.44 -1.80 -10.67
N ASP A 100 4.49 -1.14 -10.20
CA ASP A 100 4.48 0.31 -9.91
C ASP A 100 4.56 1.16 -11.18
N PHE A 101 5.48 0.86 -12.09
CA PHE A 101 5.77 1.67 -13.29
C PHE A 101 5.43 0.96 -14.61
N ALA A 102 4.91 -0.26 -14.55
CA ALA A 102 4.67 -1.09 -15.73
C ALA A 102 3.17 -1.24 -16.02
N TRP A 103 2.53 -0.14 -16.43
CA TRP A 103 1.09 -0.14 -16.77
C TRP A 103 0.73 -1.18 -17.83
N HIS A 104 1.55 -1.33 -18.87
CA HIS A 104 1.41 -2.38 -19.89
C HIS A 104 1.40 -3.79 -19.30
N LYS A 105 2.19 -4.07 -18.25
CA LYS A 105 2.17 -5.38 -17.56
C LYS A 105 0.91 -5.58 -16.74
N ASN A 106 0.42 -4.51 -16.09
CA ASN A 106 -0.83 -4.57 -15.35
C ASN A 106 -2.02 -4.80 -16.30
N ILE A 107 -2.08 -4.14 -17.46
CA ILE A 107 -3.17 -4.34 -18.44
C ILE A 107 -3.17 -5.74 -19.03
N ARG A 108 -2.00 -6.38 -19.19
CA ARG A 108 -1.91 -7.79 -19.61
C ARG A 108 -2.55 -8.75 -18.58
N LYS A 109 -2.86 -8.28 -17.38
CA LYS A 109 -3.64 -9.00 -16.36
C LYS A 109 -4.91 -8.21 -16.01
N PRO A 110 -5.88 -8.14 -16.94
CA PRO A 110 -7.01 -7.22 -16.81
C PRO A 110 -7.89 -7.50 -15.59
N LEU A 111 -8.08 -8.78 -15.23
CA LEU A 111 -8.85 -9.19 -14.06
C LEU A 111 -8.19 -8.74 -12.75
N ASP A 112 -6.89 -9.00 -12.57
CA ASP A 112 -6.14 -8.56 -11.39
C ASP A 112 -6.13 -7.04 -11.27
N PHE A 113 -5.94 -6.34 -12.39
CA PHE A 113 -5.94 -4.88 -12.42
C PHE A 113 -7.30 -4.30 -12.04
N ALA A 114 -8.38 -4.80 -12.64
CA ALA A 114 -9.75 -4.37 -12.35
C ALA A 114 -10.13 -4.68 -10.89
N TYR A 115 -9.78 -5.87 -10.40
CA TYR A 115 -10.00 -6.28 -9.01
C TYR A 115 -9.23 -5.37 -8.03
N SER A 116 -7.94 -5.08 -8.28
CA SER A 116 -7.18 -4.16 -7.42
C SER A 116 -7.78 -2.75 -7.39
N TRP A 117 -8.22 -2.25 -8.55
CA TRP A 117 -8.82 -0.93 -8.66
C TRP A 117 -10.17 -0.85 -7.95
N SER A 118 -11.03 -1.86 -8.12
CA SER A 118 -12.34 -1.89 -7.46
C SER A 118 -12.18 -1.94 -5.95
N PHE A 119 -11.29 -2.77 -5.41
CA PHE A 119 -11.05 -2.85 -3.97
C PHE A 119 -10.47 -1.55 -3.41
N LYS A 120 -9.53 -0.89 -4.09
CA LYS A 120 -9.02 0.42 -3.65
C LYS A 120 -10.13 1.47 -3.61
N PHE A 121 -10.92 1.55 -4.68
CA PHE A 121 -12.03 2.50 -4.74
C PHE A 121 -13.04 2.22 -3.63
N MET A 122 -13.42 0.96 -3.43
CA MET A 122 -14.33 0.56 -2.36
C MET A 122 -13.76 0.81 -0.97
N THR A 123 -12.44 0.65 -0.78
CA THR A 123 -11.73 0.97 0.47
C THR A 123 -11.92 2.45 0.79
N ILE A 124 -11.58 3.33 -0.16
CA ILE A 124 -11.75 4.78 -0.01
C ILE A 124 -13.20 5.16 0.25
N LEU A 125 -14.12 4.63 -0.57
CA LEU A 125 -15.55 4.93 -0.48
C LEU A 125 -16.15 4.53 0.86
N ARG A 126 -15.79 3.36 1.38
CA ARG A 126 -16.29 2.88 2.68
C ARG A 126 -15.65 3.62 3.85
N SER A 127 -14.37 3.98 3.76
CA SER A 127 -13.70 4.75 4.82
C SER A 127 -14.21 6.19 4.95
N TYR A 128 -14.54 6.86 3.84
CA TYR A 128 -14.86 8.29 3.84
C TYR A 128 -16.30 8.64 3.44
N GLY A 129 -17.10 7.65 3.00
CA GLY A 129 -18.41 7.88 2.38
C GLY A 129 -18.32 8.62 1.05
N VAL A 130 -19.46 8.82 0.38
CA VAL A 130 -19.52 9.52 -0.92
C VAL A 130 -19.00 10.97 -0.82
N PRO A 131 -19.48 11.82 0.12
CA PRO A 131 -19.03 13.20 0.20
C PRO A 131 -17.54 13.33 0.55
N GLY A 132 -17.05 12.51 1.49
CA GLY A 132 -15.65 12.50 1.89
C GLY A 132 -14.73 12.02 0.77
N THR A 133 -15.16 11.02 -0.02
CA THR A 133 -14.41 10.55 -1.19
C THR A 133 -14.28 11.63 -2.26
N ILE A 134 -15.36 12.36 -2.56
CA ILE A 134 -15.31 13.48 -3.50
C ILE A 134 -14.35 14.58 -3.01
N ASN A 135 -14.41 14.92 -1.72
CA ASN A 135 -13.51 15.91 -1.14
C ASN A 135 -12.04 15.44 -1.18
N LEU A 136 -11.77 14.17 -0.89
CA LEU A 136 -10.44 13.57 -0.99
C LEU A 136 -9.90 13.66 -2.43
N ILE A 137 -10.71 13.30 -3.44
CA ILE A 137 -10.33 13.40 -4.85
C ILE A 137 -10.03 14.87 -5.22
N ARG A 138 -10.87 15.82 -4.78
CA ARG A 138 -10.64 17.25 -5.01
C ARG A 138 -9.32 17.73 -4.39
N GLU A 139 -9.02 17.32 -3.16
CA GLU A 139 -7.76 17.67 -2.49
C GLU A 139 -6.53 17.09 -3.21
N LEU A 140 -6.64 15.87 -3.76
CA LEU A 140 -5.57 15.22 -4.51
C LEU A 140 -5.33 15.86 -5.88
N LEU A 141 -6.39 16.33 -6.56
CA LEU A 141 -6.31 16.98 -7.87
C LEU A 141 -5.91 18.46 -7.81
N ILE A 142 -6.19 19.14 -6.69
CA ILE A 142 -5.85 20.55 -6.46
C ILE A 142 -5.02 20.65 -5.17
N PRO A 143 -3.73 20.30 -5.21
CA PRO A 143 -2.86 20.43 -4.05
C PRO A 143 -2.70 21.91 -3.71
N GLY A 144 -3.39 22.41 -2.66
CA GLY A 144 -3.12 23.76 -2.15
C GLY A 144 -4.18 24.48 -1.29
N LYS A 145 -5.46 24.08 -1.30
CA LYS A 145 -6.50 24.89 -0.60
C LYS A 145 -6.75 24.57 0.88
N ALA A 146 -6.28 23.44 1.40
CA ALA A 146 -6.55 23.05 2.80
C ALA A 146 -5.55 23.62 3.84
N ARG A 147 -4.56 24.43 3.45
CA ARG A 147 -3.56 25.01 4.37
C ARG A 147 -3.99 26.31 5.07
N ARG A 148 -5.22 26.80 4.87
CA ARG A 148 -5.75 27.99 5.56
C ARG A 148 -7.11 27.67 6.16
N LYS A 149 -7.12 27.09 7.35
CA LYS A 149 -8.22 27.15 8.34
C LYS A 149 -7.78 26.33 9.56
N HIS A 150 -6.84 26.88 10.32
CA HIS A 150 -6.65 26.74 11.78
C HIS A 150 -5.37 27.49 12.13
N GLY A 151 -5.58 28.77 12.46
CA GLY A 151 -4.58 29.78 12.78
C GLY A 151 -5.37 31.06 13.02
N GLY A 152 -5.70 31.31 14.28
CA GLY A 152 -6.78 32.17 14.76
C GLY A 152 -7.68 31.28 15.63
N GLU A 153 -7.59 31.29 16.94
CA GLU A 153 -7.18 32.35 17.89
C GLU A 153 -6.11 31.86 18.88
#